data_AF-A0A9E6CMI2-F1
#
_entry.id   AF-A0A9E6CMI2-F1
#
_cell.length_a   1.000
_cell.length_b   1.000
_cell.length_c   1.000
_cell.angle_alpha   90.00
_cell.angle_beta   90.00
_cell.angle_gamma   90.00
#
_symmetry.space_group_name_H-M   'P 1'
#
loop_
_entity.id
_entity.type
_entity.pdbx_description
1 polymer ?
#
loop_
_entity_poly.entity_id
_entity_poly.type
_entity_poly.pdbx_seq_one_letter_code
_entity_poly.pdbx_strand_id
1 'polypeptide(L)'
;MRYDKWLGAGEISYASKVVPIRESIEAKQWIMPSEQALEILRSANAIALNNCECRSHYQRCDNPLEVSFLMDEVAVKKVEKGRARFVFLEEAEDILRYA
;
A
#
# COMPACT_ATOMS: atom_id res chain seq x y z
N MET A 1 2.96 11.60 12.53
CA MET A 1 3.80 10.44 12.92
C MET A 1 4.96 10.83 13.82
N ARG A 2 5.65 9.87 14.48
CA ARG A 2 6.94 10.12 15.16
C ARG A 2 7.94 10.81 14.22
N TYR A 3 7.96 10.39 12.96
CA TYR A 3 8.80 10.96 11.90
C TYR A 3 8.41 12.39 11.52
N ASP A 4 7.12 12.74 11.40
CA ASP A 4 6.72 14.14 11.14
C ASP A 4 7.05 15.07 12.30
N LYS A 5 6.90 14.59 13.54
CA LYS A 5 7.33 15.34 14.73
C LYS A 5 8.83 15.58 14.71
N TRP A 6 9.61 14.58 14.36
CA TRP A 6 11.06 14.69 14.23
C TRP A 6 11.51 15.57 13.07
N LEU A 7 10.79 15.54 11.94
CA LEU A 7 10.98 16.46 10.81
C LEU A 7 10.68 17.91 11.22
N GLY A 8 9.54 18.14 11.87
CA GLY A 8 9.14 19.46 12.36
C GLY A 8 10.04 20.01 13.47
N ALA A 9 10.60 19.12 14.30
CA ALA A 9 11.57 19.46 15.34
C ALA A 9 13.02 19.57 14.81
N GLY A 10 13.27 19.26 13.53
CA GLY A 10 14.61 19.25 12.94
C GLY A 10 15.52 18.11 13.42
N GLU A 11 14.98 17.12 14.13
CA GLU A 11 15.70 15.94 14.61
C GLU A 11 16.11 14.99 13.48
N ILE A 12 15.36 15.00 12.37
CA ILE A 12 15.72 14.33 11.12
C ILE A 12 15.47 15.26 9.94
N SER A 13 16.37 15.23 8.96
CA SER A 13 16.31 16.11 7.77
C SER A 13 15.38 15.59 6.67
N TYR A 14 15.01 14.31 6.70
CA TYR A 14 14.09 13.67 5.77
C TYR A 14 13.44 12.44 6.40
N ALA A 15 12.25 12.04 5.92
CA ALA A 15 11.62 10.78 6.31
C ALA A 15 12.18 9.56 5.56
N SER A 16 12.87 9.78 4.43
CA SER A 16 13.39 8.74 3.52
C SER A 16 14.89 8.88 3.31
N LYS A 17 15.67 7.80 3.51
CA LYS A 17 17.13 7.82 3.33
C LYS A 17 17.53 7.84 1.86
N VAL A 18 18.40 8.79 1.50
CA VAL A 18 19.04 8.81 0.18
C VAL A 18 20.19 7.81 0.16
N VAL A 19 20.15 6.86 -0.77
CA VAL A 19 21.25 5.92 -1.05
C VAL A 19 21.88 6.32 -2.38
N PRO A 20 23.11 6.87 -2.40
CA PRO A 20 23.73 7.31 -3.65
C PRO A 20 24.21 6.10 -4.46
N ILE A 21 23.62 5.89 -5.63
CA ILE A 21 23.98 4.79 -6.55
C ILE A 21 24.89 5.23 -7.72
N ARG A 22 25.16 6.54 -7.84
CA ARG A 22 26.01 7.13 -8.91
C ARG A 22 25.59 6.81 -10.35
N GLU A 23 24.34 6.38 -10.55
CA GLU A 23 23.74 6.10 -11.84
C GLU A 23 22.44 6.91 -12.01
N SER A 24 22.16 7.34 -13.23
CA SER A 24 20.88 7.95 -13.58
C SER A 24 19.86 6.87 -13.88
N ILE A 25 18.78 6.80 -13.11
CA ILE A 25 17.63 5.97 -13.44
C ILE A 25 16.64 6.84 -14.22
N GLU A 26 16.31 6.44 -15.45
CA GLU A 26 15.23 7.07 -16.20
C GLU A 26 13.89 6.64 -15.59
N ALA A 27 13.14 7.59 -15.03
CA ALA A 27 11.84 7.32 -14.45
C ALA A 27 10.82 7.09 -15.58
N LYS A 28 10.52 5.81 -15.86
CA LYS A 28 9.40 5.46 -16.73
C LYS A 28 8.14 5.42 -15.88
N GLN A 29 7.21 6.36 -16.08
CA GLN A 29 5.88 6.28 -15.47
C GLN A 29 5.01 5.35 -16.32
N TRP A 30 4.49 4.30 -15.70
CA TRP A 30 3.57 3.36 -16.33
C TRP A 30 2.21 3.48 -15.66
N ILE A 31 1.17 3.66 -16.47
CA ILE A 31 -0.21 3.53 -16.00
C ILE A 31 -0.52 2.04 -15.97
N MET A 32 -0.85 1.51 -14.79
CA MET A 32 -1.28 0.12 -14.63
C MET A 32 -2.76 0.00 -14.99
N PRO A 33 -3.13 -0.74 -16.05
CA PRO A 33 -4.53 -0.98 -16.36
C PRO A 33 -5.19 -1.87 -15.30
N SER A 34 -6.49 -1.68 -15.06
CA SER A 34 -7.24 -2.48 -14.08
C SER A 34 -7.19 -3.99 -14.38
N GLU A 35 -7.15 -4.38 -15.65
CA GLU A 35 -7.02 -5.79 -16.05
C GLU A 35 -5.73 -6.42 -15.51
N GLN A 36 -4.61 -5.67 -15.57
CA GLN A 36 -3.33 -6.14 -15.06
C GLN A 36 -3.34 -6.27 -13.53
N ALA A 37 -4.03 -5.36 -12.83
CA ALA A 37 -4.22 -5.46 -11.39
C ALA A 37 -5.10 -6.67 -11.02
N LEU A 38 -6.13 -6.98 -11.82
CA LEU A 38 -6.96 -8.18 -11.64
C LEU A 38 -6.13 -9.46 -11.83
N GLU A 39 -5.23 -9.51 -12.82
CA GLU A 39 -4.33 -10.66 -13.01
C GLU A 39 -3.40 -10.87 -11.80
N ILE A 40 -2.92 -9.79 -11.17
CA ILE A 40 -2.13 -9.87 -9.94
C ILE A 40 -2.97 -10.47 -8.81
N LEU A 41 -4.22 -10.04 -8.65
CA LEU A 41 -5.12 -10.61 -7.64
C LEU A 41 -5.43 -12.08 -7.89
N ARG A 42 -5.69 -12.46 -9.14
CA ARG A 42 -5.98 -13.85 -9.56
C ARG A 42 -4.80 -14.80 -9.35
N SER A 43 -3.57 -14.29 -9.43
CA SER A 43 -2.35 -15.08 -9.24
C SER A 43 -1.89 -15.16 -7.78
N ALA A 44 -2.49 -14.40 -6.87
CA ALA A 44 -2.15 -14.42 -5.46
C ALA A 44 -2.69 -15.68 -4.76
N ASN A 45 -1.89 -16.28 -3.89
CA ASN A 45 -2.29 -17.45 -3.09
C ASN A 45 -3.15 -17.06 -1.89
N ALA A 46 -2.99 -15.83 -1.39
CA ALA A 46 -3.77 -15.26 -0.31
C ALA A 46 -3.96 -13.77 -0.55
N ILE A 47 -5.16 -13.26 -0.28
CA ILE A 47 -5.49 -11.85 -0.42
C ILE A 47 -6.05 -11.35 0.91
N ALA A 48 -5.56 -10.20 1.37
CA ALA A 48 -6.07 -9.53 2.54
C ALA A 48 -6.18 -8.03 2.32
N LEU A 49 -7.02 -7.40 3.11
CA LEU A 49 -7.17 -5.95 3.15
C LEU A 49 -6.75 -5.41 4.50
N ASN A 50 -6.10 -4.24 4.46
CA ASN A 50 -5.99 -3.35 5.60
C ASN A 50 -6.56 -1.97 5.25
N ASN A 51 -6.70 -1.13 6.28
CA ASN A 51 -6.97 0.28 6.06
C ASN A 51 -5.80 0.93 5.32
N CYS A 52 -6.11 1.77 4.34
CA CYS A 52 -5.13 2.54 3.60
C CYS A 52 -4.37 3.45 4.56
N GLU A 53 -3.13 3.09 4.83
CA GLU A 53 -2.26 3.79 5.78
C GLU A 53 -2.12 5.27 5.42
N CYS A 54 -2.08 5.60 4.12
CA CYS A 54 -2.02 6.99 3.69
C CYS A 54 -3.29 7.77 4.07
N ARG A 55 -4.47 7.19 3.83
CA ARG A 55 -5.76 7.82 4.12
C ARG A 55 -6.01 7.91 5.63
N SER A 56 -5.70 6.84 6.38
CA SER A 56 -5.85 6.82 7.83
C SER A 56 -4.84 7.73 8.55
N HIS A 57 -3.61 7.84 8.03
CA HIS A 57 -2.55 8.62 8.66
C HIS A 57 -2.59 10.10 8.33
N TYR A 58 -2.66 10.44 7.04
CA TYR A 58 -2.54 11.82 6.59
C TYR A 58 -3.88 12.53 6.43
N GLN A 59 -4.98 11.78 6.23
CA GLN A 59 -6.34 12.31 6.10
C GLN A 59 -6.44 13.43 5.05
N ARG A 60 -5.71 13.28 3.94
CA ARG A 60 -5.71 14.23 2.81
C ARG A 60 -6.65 13.79 1.66
N CYS A 61 -7.48 12.79 1.90
CA CYS A 61 -8.37 12.17 0.92
C CYS A 61 -9.53 11.50 1.65
N ASP A 62 -10.75 11.65 1.13
CA ASP A 62 -11.99 11.14 1.72
C ASP A 62 -12.45 9.79 1.13
N ASN A 63 -11.60 9.14 0.33
CA ASN A 63 -11.92 7.84 -0.27
C ASN A 63 -11.93 6.72 0.81
N PRO A 64 -12.56 5.56 0.52
CA PRO A 64 -12.71 4.48 1.49
C PRO A 64 -11.39 3.99 2.11
N LEU A 65 -11.39 3.62 3.39
CA LEU A 65 -10.17 3.16 4.04
C LEU A 65 -9.82 1.72 3.68
N GLU A 66 -10.80 0.84 3.58
CA GLU A 66 -10.58 -0.60 3.45
C GLU A 66 -10.33 -1.05 2.00
N VAL A 67 -9.27 -0.53 1.39
CA VAL A 67 -8.94 -0.75 -0.04
C VAL A 67 -7.48 -1.13 -0.28
N SER A 68 -6.67 -1.23 0.77
CA SER A 68 -5.24 -1.49 0.65
C SER A 68 -4.98 -2.99 0.60
N PHE A 69 -4.67 -3.49 -0.59
CA PHE A 69 -4.41 -4.90 -0.84
C PHE A 69 -3.05 -5.37 -0.28
N LEU A 70 -3.08 -6.56 0.30
CA LEU A 70 -1.92 -7.33 0.73
C LEU A 70 -2.04 -8.72 0.10
N MET A 71 -0.93 -9.24 -0.40
CA MET A 71 -0.88 -10.56 -1.04
C MET A 71 0.09 -11.51 -0.33
N ASP A 72 -0.17 -12.80 -0.50
CA ASP A 72 0.70 -13.92 -0.12
C ASP A 72 1.21 -13.82 1.33
N GLU A 73 2.52 -13.97 1.53
CA GLU A 73 3.15 -13.99 2.86
C GLU A 73 2.87 -12.71 3.67
N VAL A 74 2.76 -11.56 2.99
CA VAL A 74 2.47 -10.27 3.64
C VAL A 74 1.03 -10.25 4.15
N ALA A 75 0.08 -10.78 3.36
CA ALA A 75 -1.32 -10.92 3.77
C ALA A 75 -1.42 -11.75 5.06
N VAL A 76 -0.84 -12.95 5.06
CA VAL A 76 -0.86 -13.87 6.20
C VAL A 76 -0.28 -13.22 7.45
N LYS A 77 0.94 -12.67 7.37
CA LYS A 77 1.60 -12.01 8.52
C LYS A 77 0.82 -10.83 9.08
N LYS A 78 0.05 -10.13 8.25
CA LYS A 78 -0.74 -8.96 8.68
C LYS A 78 -2.05 -9.38 9.32
N VAL A 79 -2.69 -10.43 8.81
CA VAL A 79 -3.89 -11.02 9.43
C VAL A 79 -3.54 -11.64 10.78
N GLU A 80 -2.46 -12.41 10.89
CA GLU A 80 -1.99 -13.00 12.17
C GLU A 80 -1.72 -11.95 13.25
N LYS A 81 -1.31 -10.74 12.85
CA LYS A 81 -1.07 -9.60 13.75
C LYS A 81 -2.34 -8.81 14.08
N GLY A 82 -3.50 -9.23 13.58
CA GLY A 82 -4.78 -8.52 13.74
C GLY A 82 -4.83 -7.17 13.03
N ARG A 83 -4.03 -6.99 11.96
CA ARG A 83 -3.91 -5.71 11.23
C ARG A 83 -4.50 -5.74 9.82
N ALA A 84 -5.07 -6.87 9.42
CA ALA A 84 -5.73 -7.08 8.15
C ALA A 84 -6.80 -8.17 8.29
N ARG A 85 -7.69 -8.28 7.31
CA ARG A 85 -8.59 -9.44 7.17
C ARG A 85 -8.39 -10.10 5.82
N PHE A 86 -8.52 -11.41 5.76
CA PHE A 86 -8.57 -12.11 4.48
C PHE A 86 -9.84 -11.76 3.71
N VAL A 87 -9.72 -11.78 2.39
CA VAL A 87 -10.84 -11.62 1.44
C VAL A 87 -10.74 -12.69 0.37
N PHE A 88 -11.88 -13.06 -0.19
CA PHE A 88 -11.93 -13.91 -1.37
C PHE A 88 -11.68 -13.07 -2.64
N LEU A 89 -11.33 -13.75 -3.73
CA LEU A 89 -11.00 -13.08 -4.99
C LEU A 89 -12.15 -12.20 -5.47
N GLU A 90 -13.39 -12.68 -5.39
CA GLU A 90 -14.59 -11.96 -5.85
C GLU A 90 -14.74 -10.62 -5.12
N GLU A 91 -14.56 -10.62 -3.80
CA GLU A 91 -14.60 -9.41 -2.98
C GLU A 91 -13.44 -8.45 -3.32
N ALA A 92 -12.25 -8.99 -3.59
CA ALA A 92 -11.10 -8.20 -4.00
C ALA A 92 -11.31 -7.55 -5.37
N GLU A 93 -11.90 -8.26 -6.33
CA GLU A 93 -12.24 -7.74 -7.65
C GLU A 93 -13.26 -6.58 -7.54
N ASP A 94 -14.27 -6.72 -6.67
CA ASP A 94 -15.24 -5.65 -6.42
C ASP A 94 -14.57 -4.42 -5.82
N ILE A 95 -13.73 -4.59 -4.81
CA ILE A 95 -13.05 -3.47 -4.15
C ILE A 95 -12.12 -2.73 -5.12
N LEU A 96 -11.42 -3.44 -5.99
CA LEU A 96 -10.54 -2.83 -6.99
C LEU A 96 -11.31 -1.88 -7.95
N ARG A 97 -12.59 -2.14 -8.20
CA ARG A 97 -13.43 -1.29 -9.08
C ARG A 97 -13.82 0.05 -8.45
N TYR A 98 -13.84 0.14 -7.12
CA TYR A 98 -14.29 1.34 -6.38
C TYR A 98 -13.18 2.05 -5.56
N ALA A 99 -11.97 1.49 -5.54
CA ALA A 99 -10.85 1.91 -4.67
C ALA A 99 -10.30 3.34 -4.88
#